data_AF-A0A087GYD6-F1
#
_entry.id   AF-A0A087GYD6-F1
#
_cell.length_a   1.000
_cell.length_b   1.000
_cell.length_c   1.000
_cell.angle_alpha   90.00
_cell.angle_beta   90.00
_cell.angle_gamma   90.00
#
_symmetry.space_group_name_H-M   'P 1'
#
loop_
_entity.id
_entity.type
_entity.pdbx_description
1 polymer ?
#
loop_
_entity_poly.entity_id
_entity_poly.type
_entity_poly.pdbx_seq_one_letter_code
_entity_poly.pdbx_strand_id
1 'polypeptide(L)'
;MGLHIKLGRSEVQQHRTHAEKRGLISDFGHPNIALDFQAKNLNVRTTCMNVLLNLIDTLCQSLQDLSINDLGQADNALTYLKFSGFKVDWLERKLEGVKEKKMEEEIGETRMQELEEKLQGYKQKYSDIEALLEKKKEELKDLKHEWSDTEALLEKEKAKVLAARVPPLTLDDVV
;
A
#
# COMPACT_ATOMS: atom_id res chain seq x y z
N MET A 1 -16.43 18.97 -7.08
CA MET A 1 -16.83 18.23 -5.86
C MET A 1 -15.77 17.18 -5.59
N GLY A 2 -15.06 17.26 -4.47
CA GLY A 2 -13.99 16.32 -4.12
C GLY A 2 -13.72 16.38 -2.62
N LEU A 3 -14.73 16.04 -1.83
CA LEU A 3 -14.68 16.04 -0.37
C LEU A 3 -14.25 14.65 0.13
N HIS A 4 -13.24 14.68 1.01
CA HIS A 4 -13.02 13.78 2.15
C HIS A 4 -12.99 12.26 1.92
N ILE A 5 -11.77 11.71 1.79
CA ILE A 5 -11.40 10.43 2.44
C ILE A 5 -9.95 10.55 2.95
N LYS A 6 -9.73 11.33 4.02
CA LYS A 6 -8.45 11.33 4.75
C LYS A 6 -8.57 11.14 6.26
N LEU A 7 -9.78 10.98 6.82
CA LEU A 7 -9.95 10.88 8.28
C LEU A 7 -9.90 9.45 8.86
N GLY A 8 -9.93 8.38 8.07
CA GLY A 8 -10.02 7.02 8.64
C GLY A 8 -8.68 6.38 9.04
N ARG A 9 -7.55 6.82 8.48
CA ARG A 9 -6.26 6.10 8.64
C ARG A 9 -5.47 6.55 9.88
N SER A 10 -5.61 7.83 10.27
CA SER A 10 -4.89 8.39 11.43
C SER A 10 -5.52 7.96 12.76
N GLU A 11 -6.84 8.02 12.88
CA GLU A 11 -7.54 7.75 14.14
C GLU A 11 -7.52 6.26 14.53
N VAL A 12 -7.67 5.35 13.54
CA VAL A 12 -7.61 3.90 13.80
C VAL A 12 -6.20 3.45 14.20
N GLN A 13 -5.16 4.01 13.57
CA GLN A 13 -3.77 3.74 13.95
C GLN A 13 -3.44 4.34 15.33
N GLN A 14 -3.96 5.53 15.64
CA GLN A 14 -3.72 6.22 16.91
C GLN A 14 -4.48 5.57 18.08
N HIS A 15 -5.69 5.05 17.86
CA HIS A 15 -6.44 4.30 18.87
C HIS A 15 -5.87 2.90 19.10
N ARG A 16 -5.41 2.20 18.06
CA ARG A 16 -4.73 0.89 18.20
C ARG A 16 -3.40 1.03 18.96
N THR A 17 -2.60 2.02 18.61
CA THR A 17 -1.33 2.31 19.33
C THR A 17 -1.55 2.78 20.77
N HIS A 18 -2.63 3.50 21.09
CA HIS A 18 -2.93 3.89 22.48
C HIS A 18 -3.40 2.72 23.36
N ALA A 19 -4.18 1.78 22.80
CA ALA A 19 -4.61 0.58 23.52
C ALA A 19 -3.46 -0.40 23.76
N GLU A 20 -2.58 -0.59 22.77
CA GLU A 20 -1.34 -1.36 22.92
C GLU A 20 -0.36 -0.71 23.90
N LYS A 21 -0.21 0.63 23.86
CA LYS A 21 0.61 1.36 24.85
C LYS A 21 0.07 1.25 26.28
N ARG A 22 -1.25 1.19 26.49
CA ARG A 22 -1.82 1.02 27.83
C ARG A 22 -1.71 -0.42 28.35
N GLY A 23 -1.81 -1.42 27.48
CA GLY A 23 -1.64 -2.83 27.86
C GLY A 23 -0.18 -3.22 28.16
N LEU A 24 0.78 -2.56 27.52
CA LEU A 24 2.20 -2.84 27.72
C LEU A 24 2.74 -2.27 29.04
N ILE A 25 2.22 -1.16 29.56
CA ILE A 25 2.81 -0.47 30.72
C ILE A 25 2.52 -1.17 32.07
N SER A 26 1.45 -1.98 32.17
CA SER A 26 1.06 -2.60 33.45
C SER A 26 1.69 -3.97 33.77
N ASP A 27 2.30 -4.65 32.80
CA ASP A 27 2.92 -5.98 33.01
C ASP A 27 4.43 -5.92 33.29
N PHE A 28 5.05 -4.74 33.23
CA PHE A 28 6.47 -4.53 33.57
C PHE A 28 6.69 -4.43 35.08
N GLY A 29 6.21 -5.41 35.83
CA GLY A 29 6.85 -5.73 37.10
C GLY A 29 8.28 -6.14 36.78
N HIS A 30 9.26 -5.26 36.97
CA HIS A 30 10.67 -5.63 36.92
C HIS A 30 10.95 -6.52 38.13
N PRO A 31 11.04 -7.86 37.98
CA PRO A 31 11.47 -8.68 39.10
C PRO A 31 12.87 -8.21 39.48
N ASN A 32 13.08 -7.94 40.77
CA ASN A 32 14.29 -7.35 41.31
C ASN A 32 15.54 -8.06 40.75
N ILE A 33 16.19 -7.44 39.77
CA ILE A 33 17.23 -8.04 38.90
C ILE A 33 18.50 -8.35 39.72
N ALA A 34 18.64 -7.73 40.89
CA ALA A 34 19.90 -7.59 41.61
C ALA A 34 20.02 -8.41 42.91
N LEU A 35 19.13 -9.37 43.21
CA LEU A 35 19.17 -10.03 44.52
C LEU A 35 20.26 -11.12 44.68
N ASP A 36 20.87 -11.63 43.62
CA ASP A 36 21.89 -12.70 43.71
C ASP A 36 23.24 -12.41 43.01
N PHE A 37 23.46 -11.20 42.48
CA PHE A 37 24.68 -10.91 41.70
C PHE A 37 25.92 -10.71 42.60
N GLN A 38 26.51 -11.81 43.06
CA GLN A 38 27.73 -11.85 43.88
C GLN A 38 29.02 -11.68 43.05
N ALA A 39 29.01 -10.83 42.01
CA ALA A 39 30.24 -10.52 41.29
C ALA A 39 31.14 -9.63 42.16
N LYS A 40 32.20 -10.22 42.72
CA LYS A 40 33.25 -9.52 43.48
C LYS A 40 33.97 -8.46 42.64
N ASN A 41 33.94 -8.59 41.32
CA ASN A 41 34.62 -7.69 40.39
C ASN A 41 33.70 -6.52 39.96
N LEU A 42 34.07 -5.30 40.33
CA LEU A 42 33.33 -4.08 40.01
C LEU A 42 33.24 -3.84 38.49
N ASN A 43 34.31 -4.14 37.74
CA ASN A 43 34.36 -3.92 36.29
C ASN A 43 33.34 -4.80 35.55
N VAL A 44 33.28 -6.09 35.90
CA VAL A 44 32.29 -7.02 35.34
C VAL A 44 30.87 -6.54 35.63
N ARG A 45 30.61 -6.03 36.84
CA ARG A 45 29.31 -5.48 37.23
C ARG A 45 28.93 -4.27 36.36
N THR A 46 29.84 -3.32 36.19
CA THR A 46 29.62 -2.14 35.34
C THR A 46 29.37 -2.54 33.89
N THR A 47 30.17 -3.45 33.33
CA THR A 47 29.96 -3.93 31.95
C THR A 47 28.61 -4.60 31.78
N CYS A 48 28.20 -5.49 32.70
CA CYS A 48 26.90 -6.15 32.61
C CYS A 48 25.73 -5.17 32.73
N MET A 49 25.82 -4.16 33.61
CA MET A 49 24.79 -3.12 33.72
C MET A 49 24.68 -2.31 32.42
N ASN A 50 25.80 -1.97 31.77
CA ASN A 50 25.78 -1.28 30.49
C ASN A 50 25.14 -2.14 29.39
N VAL A 51 25.46 -3.44 29.34
CA VAL A 51 24.82 -4.37 28.39
C VAL A 51 23.31 -4.47 28.65
N LEU A 52 22.90 -4.54 29.91
CA LEU A 52 21.48 -4.59 30.29
C LEU A 52 20.74 -3.32 29.87
N LEU A 53 21.32 -2.13 30.13
CA LEU A 53 20.73 -0.85 29.73
C LEU A 53 20.60 -0.76 28.20
N ASN A 54 21.66 -1.07 27.47
CA ASN A 54 21.63 -1.07 26.00
C ASN A 54 20.58 -2.05 25.45
N LEU A 55 20.44 -3.24 26.04
CA LEU A 55 19.43 -4.21 25.64
C LEU A 55 18.00 -3.67 25.89
N ILE A 56 17.77 -3.04 27.03
CA ILE A 56 16.47 -2.42 27.34
C ILE A 56 16.18 -1.30 26.34
N ASP A 57 17.16 -0.45 26.04
CA ASP A 57 17.01 0.64 25.07
C ASP A 57 16.68 0.10 23.68
N THR A 58 17.42 -0.90 23.17
CA THR A 58 17.13 -1.57 21.89
C THR A 58 15.71 -2.13 21.87
N LEU A 59 15.26 -2.80 22.94
CA LEU A 59 13.90 -3.37 23.03
C LEU A 59 12.79 -2.32 23.24
N CYS A 60 13.15 -1.06 23.44
CA CYS A 60 12.20 0.06 23.52
C CYS A 60 12.16 0.89 22.24
N GLN A 61 13.00 0.60 21.25
CA GLN A 61 12.96 1.24 19.94
C GLN A 61 11.65 0.93 19.20
N SER A 62 11.33 1.76 18.21
CA SER A 62 10.22 1.49 17.31
C SER A 62 10.55 0.25 16.45
N LEU A 63 9.55 -0.53 16.05
CA LEU A 63 9.79 -1.69 15.19
C LEU A 63 10.43 -1.28 13.86
N GLN A 64 10.06 -0.11 13.32
CA GLN A 64 10.59 0.45 12.08
C GLN A 64 12.09 0.74 12.15
N ASP A 65 12.57 1.27 13.27
CA ASP A 65 14.00 1.58 13.48
C ASP A 65 14.82 0.33 13.85
N LEU A 66 14.15 -0.72 14.31
CA LEU A 66 14.78 -1.95 14.78
C LEU A 66 15.07 -2.90 13.61
N SER A 67 16.34 -3.26 13.44
CA SER A 67 16.75 -4.21 12.39
C SER A 67 16.82 -5.66 12.88
N ILE A 68 16.78 -6.61 11.94
CA ILE A 68 17.03 -8.03 12.21
C ILE A 68 18.42 -8.24 12.87
N ASN A 69 19.41 -7.43 12.47
CA ASN A 69 20.73 -7.48 13.09
C ASN A 69 20.70 -7.04 14.55
N ASP A 70 19.96 -5.98 14.89
CA ASP A 70 19.83 -5.50 16.26
C ASP A 70 19.16 -6.54 17.16
N LEU A 71 18.16 -7.25 16.64
CA LEU A 71 17.53 -8.39 17.31
C LEU A 71 18.53 -9.53 17.57
N GLY A 72 19.41 -9.82 16.60
CA GLY A 72 20.49 -10.79 16.78
C GLY A 72 21.53 -10.35 17.81
N GLN A 73 21.87 -9.06 17.86
CA GLN A 73 22.76 -8.53 18.91
C GLN A 73 22.10 -8.57 20.28
N ALA A 74 20.78 -8.34 20.35
CA ALA A 74 20.00 -8.45 21.57
C ALA A 74 20.02 -9.89 22.13
N ASP A 75 19.91 -10.92 21.28
CA ASP A 75 20.06 -12.33 21.68
C ASP A 75 21.44 -12.61 22.29
N ASN A 76 22.50 -12.11 21.65
CA ASN A 76 23.87 -12.28 22.11
C ASN A 76 24.08 -11.60 23.47
N ALA A 77 23.59 -10.36 23.62
CA ALA A 77 23.65 -9.59 24.86
C ALA A 77 22.91 -10.31 26.00
N LEU A 78 21.74 -10.86 25.70
CA LEU A 78 20.94 -11.60 26.67
C LEU A 78 21.65 -12.89 27.11
N THR A 79 22.21 -13.63 26.15
CA THR A 79 23.01 -14.83 26.40
C THR A 79 24.21 -14.51 27.31
N TYR A 80 24.93 -13.42 27.04
CA TYR A 80 26.03 -12.95 27.89
C TYR A 80 25.58 -12.63 29.33
N LEU A 81 24.44 -11.97 29.50
CA LEU A 81 23.89 -11.63 30.82
C LEU A 81 23.52 -12.89 31.62
N LYS A 82 22.93 -13.90 30.96
CA LYS A 82 22.66 -15.22 31.58
C LYS A 82 23.94 -15.89 32.06
N PHE A 83 24.96 -15.97 31.20
CA PHE A 83 26.25 -16.56 31.56
C PHE A 83 26.93 -15.82 32.71
N SER A 84 26.69 -14.52 32.81
CA SER A 84 27.18 -13.71 33.92
C SER A 84 26.42 -13.97 35.23
N GLY A 85 25.27 -14.64 35.20
CA GLY A 85 24.45 -14.98 36.38
C GLY A 85 23.24 -14.06 36.60
N PHE A 86 22.89 -13.21 35.63
CA PHE A 86 21.66 -12.42 35.71
C PHE A 86 20.43 -13.26 35.40
N LYS A 87 19.37 -13.08 36.18
CA LYS A 87 18.03 -13.63 35.91
C LYS A 87 17.29 -12.70 34.95
N VAL A 88 17.35 -12.98 33.65
CA VAL A 88 16.83 -12.13 32.57
C VAL A 88 15.66 -12.78 31.80
N ASP A 89 14.98 -13.77 32.38
CA ASP A 89 13.88 -14.51 31.72
C ASP A 89 12.73 -13.58 31.24
N TRP A 90 12.53 -12.45 31.93
CA TRP A 90 11.54 -11.46 31.53
C TRP A 90 11.96 -10.69 30.27
N LEU A 91 13.26 -10.44 30.06
CA LEU A 91 13.79 -9.82 28.84
C LEU A 91 13.74 -10.77 27.66
N GLU A 92 13.87 -12.07 27.89
CA GLU A 92 13.73 -13.09 26.84
C GLU A 92 12.34 -13.08 26.26
N ARG A 93 11.33 -13.17 27.13
CA ARG A 93 9.93 -13.10 26.71
C ARG A 93 9.64 -11.79 25.99
N LYS A 94 10.24 -10.68 26.44
CA LYS A 94 10.11 -9.39 25.76
C LYS A 94 10.74 -9.41 24.36
N LEU A 95 11.97 -9.90 24.23
CA LEU A 95 12.68 -9.99 22.96
C LEU A 95 11.95 -10.89 21.96
N GLU A 96 11.45 -12.04 22.42
CA GLU A 96 10.64 -12.94 21.57
C GLU A 96 9.38 -12.24 21.06
N GLY A 97 8.64 -11.55 21.94
CA GLY A 97 7.46 -10.78 21.53
C GLY A 97 7.78 -9.61 20.59
N VAL A 98 8.99 -9.02 20.68
CA VAL A 98 9.43 -7.99 19.73
C VAL A 98 9.78 -8.60 18.38
N LYS A 99 10.42 -9.78 18.34
CA LYS A 99 10.71 -10.51 17.10
C LYS A 99 9.45 -10.91 16.35
N GLU A 100 8.45 -11.45 17.06
CA GLU A 100 7.16 -11.82 16.47
C GLU A 100 6.50 -10.60 15.81
N LYS A 101 6.42 -9.48 16.53
CA LYS A 101 5.85 -8.23 15.98
C LYS A 101 6.65 -7.70 14.80
N LYS A 102 7.99 -7.82 14.83
CA LYS A 102 8.84 -7.40 13.70
C LYS A 102 8.55 -8.22 12.45
N MET A 103 8.38 -9.54 12.60
CA MET A 103 8.01 -10.42 11.50
C MET A 103 6.62 -10.07 10.93
N GLU A 104 5.64 -9.79 11.79
CA GLU A 104 4.32 -9.35 11.36
C GLU A 104 4.37 -8.02 10.58
N GLU A 105 5.21 -7.07 11.04
CA GLU A 105 5.46 -5.80 10.34
C GLU A 105 6.01 -6.04 8.93
N GLU A 106 7.06 -6.86 8.79
CA GLU A 106 7.67 -7.17 7.48
C GLU A 106 6.70 -7.86 6.51
N ILE A 107 5.87 -8.78 7.01
CA ILE A 107 4.80 -9.40 6.23
C ILE A 107 3.78 -8.34 5.80
N GLY A 108 3.42 -7.43 6.69
CA GLY A 108 2.52 -6.31 6.41
C GLY A 108 3.04 -5.38 5.33
N GLU A 109 4.32 -5.00 5.42
CA GLU A 109 5.02 -4.16 4.44
C GLU A 109 5.07 -4.82 3.06
N THR A 110 5.45 -6.09 3.00
CA THR A 110 5.50 -6.87 1.75
C THR A 110 4.13 -6.90 1.08
N ARG A 111 3.07 -7.19 1.84
CA ARG A 111 1.68 -7.20 1.33
C ARG A 111 1.24 -5.82 0.85
N MET A 112 1.70 -4.75 1.49
CA MET A 112 1.38 -3.38 1.08
C MET A 112 2.04 -3.06 -0.26
N GLN A 113 3.31 -3.41 -0.43
CA GLN A 113 4.04 -3.23 -1.69
C GLN A 113 3.35 -3.97 -2.85
N GLU A 114 2.97 -5.24 -2.66
CA GLU A 114 2.22 -6.00 -3.67
C GLU A 114 0.90 -5.34 -4.08
N LEU A 115 0.18 -4.75 -3.12
CA LEU A 115 -1.08 -4.06 -3.40
C LEU A 115 -0.86 -2.75 -4.14
N GLU A 116 0.21 -2.02 -3.83
CA GLU A 116 0.60 -0.80 -4.53
C GLU A 116 0.97 -1.09 -5.99
N GLU A 117 1.74 -2.15 -6.25
CA GLU A 117 2.07 -2.59 -7.61
C GLU A 117 0.81 -2.97 -8.41
N LYS A 118 -0.10 -3.75 -7.80
CA LYS A 118 -1.39 -4.12 -8.42
C LYS A 118 -2.22 -2.89 -8.76
N LEU A 119 -2.28 -1.91 -7.85
CA LEU A 119 -3.01 -0.66 -8.06
C LEU A 119 -2.42 0.15 -9.21
N GLN A 120 -1.09 0.25 -9.29
CA GLN A 120 -0.40 0.91 -10.40
C GLN A 120 -0.71 0.22 -11.74
N GLY A 121 -0.72 -1.12 -11.76
CA GLY A 121 -1.10 -1.90 -12.93
C GLY A 121 -2.54 -1.63 -13.40
N TYR A 122 -3.49 -1.53 -12.48
CA TYR A 122 -4.88 -1.18 -12.83
C TYR A 122 -5.01 0.26 -13.33
N LYS A 123 -4.28 1.20 -12.73
CA LYS A 123 -4.26 2.60 -13.18
C LYS A 123 -3.79 2.70 -14.63
N GLN A 124 -2.72 1.98 -14.99
CA GLN A 124 -2.22 1.95 -16.36
C GLN A 124 -3.27 1.39 -17.33
N LYS A 125 -3.87 0.24 -17.00
CA LYS A 125 -4.93 -0.38 -17.82
C LYS A 125 -6.12 0.56 -18.04
N TYR A 126 -6.51 1.32 -17.01
CA TYR A 126 -7.59 2.28 -17.12
C TYR A 126 -7.24 3.40 -18.12
N SER A 127 -6.01 3.95 -18.02
CA SER A 127 -5.54 4.96 -18.98
C SER A 127 -5.46 4.43 -20.42
N ASP A 128 -5.04 3.18 -20.61
CA ASP A 128 -4.99 2.57 -21.94
C ASP A 128 -6.41 2.42 -22.54
N ILE A 129 -7.38 1.98 -21.73
CA ILE A 129 -8.78 1.84 -22.14
C ILE A 129 -9.38 3.21 -22.45
N GLU A 130 -9.11 4.23 -21.64
CA GLU A 130 -9.58 5.60 -21.85
C GLU A 130 -9.05 6.17 -23.18
N ALA A 131 -7.78 5.94 -23.50
CA ALA A 131 -7.20 6.34 -24.78
C ALA A 131 -7.84 5.61 -25.98
N LEU A 132 -8.09 4.30 -25.85
CA LEU A 132 -8.79 3.53 -26.88
C LEU A 132 -10.23 4.01 -27.08
N LEU A 133 -10.91 4.39 -26.01
CA LEU A 133 -12.27 4.92 -26.07
C LEU A 133 -12.32 6.24 -26.83
N GLU A 134 -11.39 7.17 -26.56
CA GLU A 134 -11.38 8.43 -27.33
C GLU A 134 -11.01 8.23 -28.79
N LYS A 135 -10.07 7.33 -29.09
CA LYS A 135 -9.78 6.97 -30.48
C LYS A 135 -11.04 6.46 -31.20
N LYS A 136 -11.77 5.53 -30.58
CA LYS A 136 -13.00 4.94 -31.15
C LYS A 136 -14.11 5.96 -31.32
N LYS A 137 -14.21 6.93 -30.41
CA LYS A 137 -15.18 8.01 -30.50
C LYS A 137 -14.87 8.95 -31.68
N GLU A 138 -13.61 9.21 -31.96
CA GLU A 138 -13.23 10.00 -33.14
C GLU A 138 -13.51 9.25 -34.44
N GLU A 139 -13.13 7.96 -34.53
CA GLU A 139 -13.47 7.10 -35.67
C GLU A 139 -14.99 7.06 -35.97
N LEU A 140 -15.83 7.07 -34.92
CA LEU A 140 -17.28 7.07 -35.07
C LEU A 140 -17.81 8.42 -35.60
N LYS A 141 -17.21 9.54 -35.20
CA LYS A 141 -17.56 10.86 -35.75
C LYS A 141 -17.22 10.95 -37.23
N ASP A 142 -16.03 10.48 -37.61
CA ASP A 142 -15.59 10.49 -39.00
C ASP A 142 -16.53 9.65 -39.87
N LEU A 143 -16.83 8.43 -39.45
CA LEU A 143 -17.75 7.54 -40.17
C LEU A 143 -19.17 8.13 -40.29
N LYS A 144 -19.63 8.84 -39.26
CA LYS A 144 -20.92 9.54 -39.28
C LYS A 144 -20.94 10.67 -40.31
N HIS A 145 -19.84 11.41 -40.45
CA HIS A 145 -19.71 12.43 -41.48
C HIS A 145 -19.76 11.80 -42.88
N GLU A 146 -18.97 10.75 -43.11
CA GLU A 146 -18.95 10.04 -44.40
C GLU A 146 -20.32 9.47 -44.78
N TRP A 147 -21.05 8.86 -43.84
CA TRP A 147 -22.41 8.35 -44.08
C TRP A 147 -23.34 9.47 -44.54
N SER A 148 -23.30 10.62 -43.85
CA SER A 148 -24.13 11.78 -44.18
C SER A 148 -23.84 12.31 -45.59
N ASP A 149 -22.55 12.34 -45.99
CA ASP A 149 -22.14 12.75 -47.34
C ASP A 149 -22.67 11.78 -48.41
N THR A 150 -22.56 10.47 -48.17
CA THR A 150 -23.04 9.45 -49.12
C THR A 150 -24.57 9.44 -49.26
N GLU A 151 -25.30 9.67 -48.17
CA GLU A 151 -26.76 9.77 -48.18
C GLU A 151 -27.24 11.00 -48.98
N ALA A 152 -26.56 12.14 -48.83
CA ALA A 152 -26.84 13.34 -49.62
C ALA A 152 -26.60 13.14 -51.13
N LEU A 153 -25.52 12.43 -51.50
CA LEU A 153 -25.25 12.07 -52.90
C LEU A 153 -26.32 11.14 -53.48
N LEU A 154 -26.77 10.16 -52.69
CA LEU A 154 -27.81 9.22 -53.11
C LEU A 154 -29.14 9.93 -53.39
N GLU A 155 -29.60 10.81 -52.49
CA GLU A 155 -30.83 11.56 -52.69
C GLU A 155 -30.74 12.51 -53.90
N LYS A 156 -29.56 13.10 -54.15
CA LYS A 156 -29.30 13.90 -55.36
C LYS A 156 -29.42 13.07 -56.65
N GLU A 157 -28.84 11.88 -56.70
CA GLU A 157 -28.93 11.01 -57.89
C GLU A 157 -30.33 10.48 -58.11
N LYS A 158 -31.03 10.10 -57.04
CA LYS A 158 -32.43 9.68 -57.09
C LYS A 158 -33.33 10.76 -57.66
N ALA A 159 -33.14 12.03 -57.27
CA ALA A 159 -33.86 13.17 -57.84
C ALA A 159 -33.61 13.33 -59.35
N LYS A 160 -32.37 13.13 -59.82
CA LYS A 160 -32.03 13.18 -61.25
C LYS A 160 -32.70 12.05 -62.05
N VAL A 161 -32.67 10.83 -61.53
CA VAL A 161 -33.30 9.67 -62.19
C VAL A 161 -34.81 9.86 -62.32
N LEU A 162 -35.47 10.40 -61.29
CA LEU A 162 -36.88 10.74 -61.35
C LEU A 162 -37.19 11.79 -62.42
N ALA A 163 -36.34 12.82 -62.56
CA ALA A 163 -36.48 13.85 -63.59
C ALA A 163 -36.32 13.29 -65.02
N ALA A 164 -35.40 12.35 -65.23
CA ALA A 164 -35.15 11.75 -66.55
C ALA A 164 -36.23 10.75 -67.01
N ARG A 165 -37.04 10.22 -66.10
CA ARG A 165 -38.08 9.20 -66.39
C ARG A 165 -39.42 9.79 -66.81
N VAL A 166 -39.61 11.11 -66.75
CA VAL A 166 -40.81 11.77 -67.27
C VAL A 166 -40.76 11.71 -68.81
N PRO A 167 -41.69 11.01 -69.50
CA PRO A 167 -41.67 10.92 -70.95
C PRO A 167 -41.82 12.30 -71.60
N PRO A 168 -41.22 12.55 -72.79
CA PRO A 168 -41.47 13.78 -73.52
C PRO A 168 -42.96 13.90 -73.80
N LEU A 169 -43.60 14.93 -73.25
CA LEU A 169 -44.92 15.35 -73.72
C LEU A 169 -44.73 15.86 -75.15
N THR A 170 -44.97 14.98 -76.13
CA THR A 170 -45.16 15.41 -77.52
C THR A 170 -46.45 16.21 -77.54
N LEU A 171 -46.25 17.52 -77.58
CA LEU A 171 -47.26 18.51 -77.89
C LEU A 171 -47.49 18.42 -79.40
N ASP A 172 -48.37 17.51 -79.81
CA ASP A 172 -48.97 17.60 -81.14
C ASP A 172 -50.20 18.52 -81.00
N ASP A 173 -49.97 19.76 -81.38
CA ASP A 173 -50.98 20.72 -81.85
C ASP A 173 -51.72 20.17 -83.09
N VAL A 174 -52.84 20.83 -83.44
CA VAL A 174 -53.64 20.77 -84.70
C VAL A 174 -54.88 19.85 -84.56
N VAL A 175 -56.10 20.38 -84.38
CA VAL A 175 -56.94 21.21 -85.28
C VAL A 175 -57.97 21.99 -84.46
#